data_AF-A0A3B0STE3-F1
#
_entry.id   AF-A0A3B0STE3-F1
#
_cell.length_a   1.000
_cell.length_b   1.000
_cell.length_c   1.000
_cell.angle_alpha   90.00
_cell.angle_beta   90.00
_cell.angle_gamma   90.00
#
_symmetry.space_group_name_H-M   'P 1'
#
loop_
_entity.id
_entity.type
_entity.pdbx_description
1 polymer ?
#
loop_
_entity_poly.entity_id
_entity_poly.type
_entity_poly.pdbx_seq_one_letter_code
_entity_poly.pdbx_strand_id
1 'polypeptide(L)' 'AIWMGKPEMVFKTLGKQITPANFYTFMSLWTDVEPVNRVREHPDFMDFAERIGMIAAWEKYGWPDLLPAPSPAN' A
#
# COMPACT_ATOMS: atom_id res chain seq x y z
N ALA A 1 -7.80 -9.35 -6.68
CA ALA A 1 -7.51 -9.23 -5.24
C ALA A 1 -7.63 -7.78 -4.78
N ILE A 2 -6.90 -6.82 -5.37
CA ILE A 2 -7.05 -5.39 -5.09
C ILE A 2 -8.47 -4.87 -5.32
N TRP A 3 -9.06 -5.15 -6.47
CA TRP A 3 -10.44 -4.74 -6.80
C TRP A 3 -11.53 -5.36 -5.91
N MET A 4 -11.17 -6.35 -5.09
CA MET A 4 -12.08 -6.95 -4.10
C MET A 4 -11.84 -6.40 -2.67
N GLY A 5 -10.92 -5.46 -2.48
CA GLY A 5 -10.57 -4.91 -1.17
C GLY A 5 -10.03 -5.97 -0.19
N LYS A 6 -9.24 -6.92 -0.67
CA LYS A 6 -8.61 -7.97 0.17
C LYS A 6 -7.14 -7.64 0.47
N PRO A 7 -6.84 -6.80 1.49
CA PRO A 7 -5.49 -6.31 1.77
C PRO A 7 -4.45 -7.41 1.97
N GLU A 8 -4.77 -8.44 2.75
CA GLU A 8 -3.83 -9.53 3.07
C GLU A 8 -3.27 -10.25 1.83
N MET A 9 -4.13 -10.50 0.84
CA MET A 9 -3.74 -11.15 -0.42
C MET A 9 -2.85 -10.24 -1.27
N VAL A 10 -3.06 -8.93 -1.16
CA VAL A 10 -2.29 -7.91 -1.87
C VAL A 10 -0.91 -7.78 -1.25
N PHE A 11 -0.83 -7.71 0.08
CA PHE A 11 0.45 -7.68 0.81
C PHE A 11 1.25 -8.96 0.62
N LYS A 12 0.59 -10.12 0.60
CA LYS A 12 1.26 -11.39 0.32
C LYS A 12 1.84 -11.48 -1.09
N THR A 13 1.15 -10.87 -2.07
CA THR A 13 1.56 -10.89 -3.48
C THR A 13 2.62 -9.84 -3.78
N LEU A 14 2.44 -8.62 -3.29
CA LEU A 14 3.35 -7.48 -3.51
C LEU A 14 4.55 -7.50 -2.57
N GLY A 15 4.40 -8.02 -1.34
CA GLY A 15 5.43 -7.98 -0.29
C GLY A 15 6.54 -8.99 -0.48
N LYS A 16 6.32 -9.98 -1.36
CA LYS A 16 7.32 -11.00 -1.67
C LYS A 16 8.30 -10.52 -2.73
N GLN A 17 7.80 -9.89 -3.80
CA GLN A 17 8.58 -9.25 -4.84
C GLN A 17 7.66 -8.44 -5.76
N ILE A 18 8.04 -7.20 -6.08
CA ILE A 18 7.37 -6.43 -7.14
C ILE A 18 7.89 -6.97 -8.48
N THR A 19 7.03 -7.68 -9.20
CA THR A 19 7.29 -8.17 -10.57
C THR A 19 6.50 -7.34 -11.58
N PRO A 20 6.85 -7.34 -12.88
CA PRO A 20 6.07 -6.65 -13.90
C PRO A 20 4.58 -7.06 -13.94
N ALA A 21 4.29 -8.34 -13.65
CA ALA A 21 2.92 -8.85 -13.55
C ALA A 21 2.13 -8.24 -12.37
N ASN A 22 2.85 -7.93 -11.28
CA ASN A 22 2.27 -7.40 -10.05
C ASN A 22 2.34 -5.86 -10.03
N PHE A 23 3.11 -5.25 -10.94
CA PHE A 23 3.28 -3.81 -11.05
C PHE A 23 1.96 -3.10 -11.34
N TYR A 24 1.09 -3.71 -12.16
CA TYR A 24 -0.25 -3.17 -12.39
C TYR A 24 -1.10 -3.15 -11.11
N THR A 25 -0.96 -4.18 -10.29
CA THR A 25 -1.60 -4.27 -8.96
C THR A 25 -1.04 -3.18 -8.04
N PHE A 26 0.28 -2.99 -8.03
CA PHE A 26 0.91 -1.90 -7.28
C PHE A 26 0.45 -0.50 -7.72
N MET A 27 0.39 -0.22 -9.03
CA MET A 27 -0.11 1.05 -9.56
C MET A 27 -1.59 1.26 -9.20
N SER A 28 -2.39 0.19 -9.27
CA SER A 28 -3.81 0.23 -8.88
C SER A 28 -4.00 0.50 -7.39
N LEU A 29 -2.98 0.26 -6.56
CA LEU A 29 -3.04 0.57 -5.13
C LEU A 29 -3.11 2.09 -4.89
N TRP A 30 -2.69 2.90 -5.86
CA TRP A 30 -2.72 4.36 -5.77
C TRP A 30 -3.96 5.00 -6.43
N THR A 31 -4.87 4.20 -6.97
CA THR A 31 -6.14 4.71 -7.52
C THR A 31 -7.12 5.01 -6.41
N ASP A 32 -7.76 6.18 -6.45
CA ASP A 32 -8.82 6.56 -5.50
C ASP A 32 -10.12 5.83 -5.82
N VAL A 33 -10.19 4.57 -5.43
CA VAL A 33 -11.40 3.74 -5.52
C VAL A 33 -11.66 3.07 -4.18
N GLU A 34 -12.92 3.04 -3.78
CA GLU A 34 -13.38 2.56 -2.46
C GLU A 34 -12.75 1.22 -2.00
N PRO A 35 -12.66 0.15 -2.83
CA PRO A 35 -12.04 -1.10 -2.40
C PRO A 35 -10.51 -1.01 -2.23
N VAL A 36 -9.85 -0.07 -2.92
CA VAL A 36 -8.40 0.17 -2.79
C VAL A 36 -8.10 0.95 -1.53
N ASN A 37 -8.95 1.92 -1.17
CA ASN A 37 -8.78 2.72 0.04
C ASN A 37 -8.75 1.82 1.29
N ARG A 38 -9.58 0.77 1.35
CA ARG A 38 -9.53 -0.25 2.42
C ARG A 38 -8.19 -0.97 2.55
N VAL A 39 -7.42 -1.06 1.47
CA VAL A 39 -6.07 -1.67 1.50
C VAL A 39 -5.05 -0.69 2.09
N ARG A 40 -5.16 0.61 1.79
CA ARG A 40 -4.30 1.65 2.36
C ARG A 40 -4.66 1.97 3.82
N GLU A 41 -5.93 1.87 4.18
CA GLU A 41 -6.43 2.07 5.55
C GLU A 41 -6.13 0.89 6.48
N HIS A 42 -5.62 -0.22 5.95
CA HIS A 42 -5.28 -1.38 6.76
C HIS A 42 -4.05 -1.10 7.65
N PRO A 43 -4.06 -1.44 8.94
CA PRO A 43 -2.93 -1.19 9.84
C PRO A 43 -1.61 -1.83 9.35
N ASP A 44 -1.69 -3.06 8.84
CA ASP A 44 -0.52 -3.77 8.27
C ASP A 44 0.04 -3.16 6.98
N PHE A 45 -0.63 -2.15 6.40
CA PHE A 45 -0.15 -1.48 5.20
C PHE A 45 1.22 -0.81 5.44
N MET A 46 1.42 -0.21 6.61
CA MET A 46 2.67 0.47 6.97
C MET A 46 3.82 -0.54 7.13
N ASP A 47 3.58 -1.67 7.79
CA ASP A 47 4.56 -2.76 7.91
C ASP A 47 4.91 -3.35 6.53
N PHE A 48 3.92 -3.47 5.66
CA PHE A 48 4.12 -3.89 4.28
C PHE A 48 5.00 -2.88 3.52
N ALA A 49 4.69 -1.59 3.61
CA ALA A 49 5.43 -0.51 2.96
C ALA A 49 6.88 -0.43 3.47
N GLU A 50 7.11 -0.64 4.76
CA GLU A 50 8.44 -0.71 5.35
C GLU A 50 9.24 -1.89 4.76
N ARG A 51 8.64 -3.09 4.72
CA ARG A 51 9.29 -4.31 4.19
C ARG A 51 9.75 -4.17 2.74
N ILE A 52 9.02 -3.44 1.91
CA ILE A 52 9.39 -3.23 0.50
C ILE A 52 10.20 -1.96 0.27
N GLY A 53 10.57 -1.23 1.33
CA GLY A 53 11.41 -0.03 1.28
C GLY A 53 10.69 1.23 0.80
N MET A 54 9.36 1.23 0.80
CA MET A 54 8.57 2.41 0.42
C MET A 54 8.64 3.52 1.47
N ILE A 55 8.68 3.17 2.76
CA ILE A 55 8.84 4.17 3.85
C ILE A 55 10.12 4.97 3.61
N ALA A 56 11.25 4.29 3.35
CA ALA A 56 12.52 4.95 3.06
C ALA A 56 12.46 5.83 1.79
N ALA A 57 11.66 5.44 0.79
CA ALA A 57 11.43 6.28 -0.39
C ALA A 57 10.56 7.50 -0.07
N TRP A 58 9.51 7.36 0.73
CA TRP A 58 8.63 8.46 1.13
C TRP A 58 9.33 9.45 2.06
N GLU A 59 10.19 8.98 2.96
CA GLU A 59 11.04 9.86 3.76
C GLU A 59 12.00 10.69 2.91
N LYS A 60 12.46 10.14 1.78
CA LYS A 60 13.39 10.82 0.87
C LYS A 60 12.72 11.74 -0.15
N TYR A 61 11.55 11.35 -0.66
CA TYR A 61 10.88 12.02 -1.78
C TYR A 61 9.56 12.71 -1.40
N GLY A 62 9.04 12.46 -0.20
CA GLY A 62 7.75 12.95 0.29
C GLY A 62 6.71 11.84 0.43
N TRP A 63 5.83 12.01 1.41
CA TRP A 63 4.71 11.10 1.65
C TRP A 63 3.61 11.29 0.59
N PRO A 64 3.01 10.20 0.09
CA PRO A 64 1.87 10.31 -0.81
C PRO A 64 0.67 10.95 -0.11
N ASP A 65 0.06 11.95 -0.73
CA ASP A 65 -1.16 12.63 -0.23
C ASP A 65 -2.35 11.68 -0.03
N LEU A 66 -2.31 10.53 -0.70
CA LEU A 66 -3.36 9.52 -0.71
C LEU A 66 -3.24 8.48 0.42
N LEU A 67 -2.22 8.59 1.27
CA LEU A 67 -2.14 7.76 2.47
C LEU A 67 -2.98 8.38 3.57
N PRO A 68 -3.75 7.57 4.32
CA PRO A 68 -4.38 8.07 5.53
C PRO A 68 -3.26 8.57 6.43
N ALA A 69 -3.32 9.85 6.82
CA ALA A 69 -2.38 10.41 7.78
C ALA A 69 -2.32 9.47 8.99
N PRO A 70 -1.13 9.09 9.48
CA PRO A 70 -1.04 8.25 10.66
C PRO A 70 -1.85 8.95 11.74
N SER A 71 -2.96 8.34 12.16
CA SER A 71 -3.76 8.87 13.26
C SER A 71 -2.80 8.98 14.43
N PRO A 72 -2.59 10.18 15.00
CA PRO A 72 -1.74 10.29 16.17
C PRO A 72 -2.35 9.39 17.23
N ALA A 73 -1.57 8.39 17.65
CA ALA A 73 -1.94 7.53 18.77
C ALA A 73 -2.18 8.46 19.97
N ASN A 74 -3.44 8.57 20.40
CA ASN A 74 -3.82 9.16 21.68
C ASN A 74 -3.45 8.21 22.82
#